data_AF-A0A290HPW4-F1
#
_entry.id   AF-A0A290HPW4-F1
#
_cell.length_a   1.000
_cell.length_b   1.000
_cell.length_c   1.000
_cell.angle_alpha   90.00
_cell.angle_beta   90.00
_cell.angle_gamma   90.00
#
_symmetry.space_group_name_H-M   'P 1'
#
loop_
_entity.id
_entity.type
_entity.pdbx_description
1 polymer ?
#
loop_
_entity_poly.entity_id
_entity_poly.type
_entity_poly.pdbx_seq_one_letter_code
_entity_poly.pdbx_strand_id
1 'polypeptide(L)'
;MNKDTYMKVSELISKLQSLPSNADVLCYTEDENFQLKGDFFRLLDIEDIIISEASKIRINGRPSLKLEKNKDSEPHVLISVITDF
;
A
#
# COMPACT_ATOMS: atom_id res chain seq x y z
N MET A 1 14.63 16.50 -13.30
CA MET A 1 13.24 16.56 -12.79
C MET A 1 12.48 15.49 -13.58
N ASN A 2 12.34 14.29 -13.03
CA ASN A 2 11.65 13.20 -13.72
C ASN A 2 10.15 13.48 -13.72
N LYS A 3 9.51 13.24 -14.87
CA LYS A 3 8.21 13.80 -15.21
C LYS A 3 7.03 12.87 -14.91
N ASP A 4 7.27 11.77 -14.21
CA ASP A 4 6.29 10.75 -13.89
C ASP A 4 6.40 10.37 -12.40
N THR A 5 5.91 11.24 -11.52
CA THR A 5 5.97 11.01 -10.06
C THR A 5 4.84 10.13 -9.52
N TYR A 6 3.79 9.89 -10.32
CA TYR A 6 2.56 9.26 -9.84
C TYR A 6 2.08 8.19 -10.83
N MET A 7 1.65 7.06 -10.28
CA MET A 7 1.27 5.89 -11.07
C MET A 7 0.08 6.19 -12.00
N LYS A 8 0.23 5.88 -13.28
CA LYS A 8 -0.85 5.98 -14.26
C LYS A 8 -1.69 4.70 -14.30
N VAL A 9 -2.93 4.80 -14.79
CA VAL A 9 -3.85 3.67 -14.91
C VAL A 9 -3.24 2.51 -15.71
N SER A 10 -2.55 2.79 -16.81
CA SER A 10 -1.92 1.75 -17.64
C SER A 10 -0.79 1.02 -16.91
N GLU A 11 -0.02 1.74 -16.09
CA GLU A 11 1.04 1.17 -15.27
C GLU A 11 0.46 0.31 -14.13
N LEU A 12 -0.56 0.84 -13.44
CA LEU A 12 -1.30 0.14 -12.39
C LEU A 12 -1.84 -1.21 -12.89
N ILE A 13 -2.53 -1.21 -14.03
CA ILE A 13 -3.09 -2.44 -14.63
C ILE A 13 -1.97 -3.44 -14.91
N SER A 14 -0.87 -2.99 -15.51
CA SER A 14 0.27 -3.84 -15.86
C SER A 14 0.91 -4.47 -14.61
N LYS A 15 1.08 -3.68 -13.53
CA LYS A 15 1.60 -4.21 -12.25
C LYS A 15 0.64 -5.24 -11.66
N LEU A 16 -0.65 -4.91 -11.52
CA LEU A 16 -1.65 -5.80 -10.92
C LEU A 16 -1.81 -7.14 -11.65
N GLN A 17 -1.71 -7.15 -12.98
CA GLN A 17 -1.79 -8.37 -13.78
C GLN A 17 -0.64 -9.35 -13.52
N SER A 18 0.50 -8.86 -13.01
CA SER A 18 1.68 -9.69 -12.70
C SER A 18 1.63 -10.33 -11.30
N LEU A 19 0.70 -9.92 -10.45
CA LEU A 19 0.64 -10.31 -9.04
C LEU A 19 -0.23 -11.57 -8.82
N PRO A 20 -0.03 -12.32 -7.72
CA PRO A 20 -0.85 -13.49 -7.41
C PRO A 20 -2.32 -13.12 -7.24
N SER A 21 -3.20 -13.84 -7.95
CA SER A 21 -4.64 -13.55 -7.98
C SER A 21 -5.37 -13.80 -6.67
N ASN A 22 -4.74 -14.50 -5.73
CA ASN A 22 -5.26 -14.80 -4.40
C ASN A 22 -4.67 -13.91 -3.29
N ALA A 23 -3.69 -13.07 -3.62
CA ALA A 23 -3.17 -12.09 -2.67
C ALA A 23 -4.21 -10.99 -2.46
N ASP A 24 -4.40 -10.57 -1.23
CA ASP A 24 -5.20 -9.39 -0.93
C ASP A 24 -4.38 -8.10 -1.14
N VAL A 25 -5.11 -7.00 -1.22
CA VAL A 25 -4.54 -5.67 -1.50
C VAL A 25 -4.68 -4.79 -0.27
N LEU A 26 -3.57 -4.20 0.16
CA LEU A 26 -3.49 -3.33 1.33
C LEU A 26 -2.85 -2.00 0.93
N CYS A 27 -3.48 -0.89 1.29
CA CYS A 27 -2.89 0.43 1.13
C CYS A 27 -2.19 0.84 2.43
N TYR A 28 -1.02 1.46 2.32
CA TYR A 28 -0.31 2.04 3.45
C TYR A 28 0.33 3.37 3.06
N THR A 29 0.62 4.17 4.06
CA THR A 29 1.38 5.41 3.90
C THR A 29 2.30 5.57 5.08
N GLU A 30 3.49 6.10 4.82
CA GLU A 30 4.43 6.53 5.85
C GLU A 30 4.33 8.04 6.10
N ASP A 31 3.36 8.72 5.47
CA ASP A 31 3.12 10.16 5.66
C ASP A 31 2.56 10.44 7.06
N GLU A 32 3.41 11.00 7.93
CA GLU A 32 3.04 11.39 9.29
C GLU A 32 1.94 12.48 9.33
N ASN A 33 1.77 13.24 8.24
CA ASN A 33 0.77 14.30 8.11
C ASN A 33 -0.53 13.80 7.45
N PHE A 34 -0.71 12.49 7.33
CA PHE A 34 -1.91 11.88 6.73
C PHE A 34 -3.21 12.27 7.47
N GLN A 35 -3.17 12.47 8.79
CA GLN A 35 -4.34 12.87 9.59
C GLN A 35 -4.37 14.38 9.84
N LEU A 36 -4.77 15.17 8.85
CA LEU A 36 -5.17 16.55 9.11
C LEU A 36 -6.60 16.58 9.68
N LYS A 37 -6.77 17.21 10.84
CA LYS A 37 -8.09 17.38 11.46
C LYS A 37 -8.90 18.39 10.65
N GLY A 38 -10.12 18.01 10.25
CA GLY A 38 -11.10 18.93 9.65
C GLY A 38 -11.48 18.63 8.21
N ASP A 39 -10.76 17.73 7.54
CA ASP A 39 -11.06 17.35 6.16
C ASP A 39 -11.97 16.11 6.11
N PHE A 40 -12.99 16.15 5.25
CA PHE A 40 -13.91 15.03 5.03
C PHE A 40 -13.31 13.91 4.16
N PHE A 41 -12.38 14.25 3.28
CA PHE A 41 -11.68 13.32 2.39
C PHE A 41 -10.32 13.89 1.98
N ARG A 42 -9.42 13.03 1.52
CA ARG A 42 -8.11 13.41 0.97
C ARG A 42 -7.87 12.67 -0.34
N LEU A 43 -7.23 13.34 -1.29
CA LEU A 43 -6.75 12.70 -2.51
C LEU A 43 -5.35 12.13 -2.26
N LEU A 44 -5.13 10.92 -2.76
CA LEU A 44 -3.90 10.17 -2.57
C LEU A 44 -3.39 9.73 -3.93
N ASP A 45 -2.09 9.87 -4.15
CA ASP A 45 -1.44 9.26 -5.30
C ASP A 45 -0.85 7.91 -4.93
N ILE A 46 -0.93 6.97 -5.86
CA ILE A 46 -0.21 5.69 -5.75
C ILE A 46 1.23 5.95 -6.15
N GLU A 47 2.12 5.75 -5.18
CA GLU A 47 3.57 5.86 -5.36
C GLU A 47 4.13 4.54 -5.89
N ASP A 48 3.78 3.42 -5.26
CA ASP A 48 4.30 2.11 -5.66
C ASP A 48 3.36 0.94 -5.30
N ILE A 49 3.60 -0.22 -5.94
CA ILE A 49 2.93 -1.48 -5.69
C ILE A 49 3.99 -2.58 -5.60
N ILE A 50 4.06 -3.23 -4.44
CA ILE A 50 4.97 -4.33 -4.17
C ILE A 50 4.22 -5.56 -3.66
N ILE A 51 4.89 -6.70 -3.68
CA ILE A 51 4.42 -7.92 -3.01
C ILE A 51 5.28 -8.17 -1.78
N SER A 52 4.64 -8.56 -0.67
CA SER A 52 5.31 -8.93 0.56
C SER A 52 4.69 -10.17 1.18
N GLU A 53 5.53 -11.08 1.64
CA GLU A 53 5.11 -12.22 2.47
C GLU A 53 5.06 -11.75 3.92
N ALA A 54 3.86 -11.64 4.48
CA ALA A 54 3.70 -11.16 5.85
C ALA A 54 2.55 -11.87 6.55
N SER A 55 2.45 -11.69 7.87
CA SER A 55 1.28 -12.12 8.63
C SER A 55 0.51 -10.89 9.12
N LYS A 56 -0.80 -10.89 8.90
CA LYS A 56 -1.69 -9.88 9.48
C LYS A 56 -1.76 -10.04 10.99
N ILE A 57 -1.45 -8.98 11.71
CA ILE A 57 -1.50 -8.92 13.17
C ILE A 57 -2.25 -7.68 13.63
N ARG A 58 -2.46 -7.57 14.94
CA ARG A 58 -2.91 -6.33 15.57
C ARG A 58 -1.93 -5.89 16.65
N ILE A 59 -1.47 -4.65 16.57
CA ILE A 59 -0.63 -4.03 17.59
C ILE A 59 -1.47 -2.95 18.27
N ASN A 60 -1.75 -3.10 19.57
CA ASN A 60 -2.62 -2.20 20.33
C ASN A 60 -3.98 -1.94 19.65
N GLY A 61 -4.57 -3.00 19.08
CA GLY A 61 -5.84 -2.96 18.35
C GLY A 61 -5.76 -2.46 16.91
N ARG A 62 -4.63 -1.88 16.48
CA ARG A 62 -4.44 -1.37 15.12
C ARG A 62 -4.05 -2.51 14.17
N PRO A 63 -4.68 -2.62 12.98
CA PRO A 63 -4.22 -3.52 11.94
C PRO A 63 -2.75 -3.25 11.60
N SER A 64 -1.94 -4.30 11.49
CA SER A 64 -0.52 -4.20 11.17
C SER A 64 -0.05 -5.44 10.44
N LEU A 65 1.09 -5.35 9.77
CA LEU A 65 1.76 -6.50 9.15
C LEU A 65 3.02 -6.85 9.94
N LYS A 66 3.24 -8.15 10.13
CA LYS A 66 4.52 -8.68 10.59
C LYS A 66 5.26 -9.24 9.37
N LEU A 67 6.29 -8.54 8.92
CA LEU A 67 7.07 -8.89 7.71
C LEU A 67 8.03 -10.09 7.91
N GLU A 68 8.10 -10.64 9.12
CA GLU A 68 8.88 -11.86 9.38
C GLU A 68 8.14 -13.09 8.87
N LYS A 69 8.68 -13.71 7.82
CA LYS A 69 8.14 -14.94 7.25
C LYS A 69 8.04 -16.03 8.31
N ASN A 70 6.83 -16.53 8.51
CA ASN A 70 6.51 -17.62 9.40
C ASN A 70 5.45 -18.53 8.76
N LYS A 71 4.97 -19.53 9.49
CA LYS A 71 3.99 -20.51 9.01
C LYS A 71 2.61 -19.91 8.67
N ASP A 72 2.31 -18.73 9.22
CA ASP A 72 1.05 -18.00 9.05
C ASP A 72 1.26 -16.79 8.11
N SER A 73 2.34 -16.77 7.32
CA SER A 73 2.59 -15.71 6.35
C SER A 73 1.94 -16.03 5.02
N GLU A 74 1.31 -15.01 4.42
CA GLU A 74 0.64 -15.07 3.13
C GLU A 74 1.16 -13.94 2.24
N PRO A 75 1.09 -14.08 0.90
CA PRO A 75 1.41 -13.00 -0.01
C PRO A 75 0.37 -11.88 0.08
N HIS A 76 0.87 -10.66 0.26
CA HIS A 76 0.08 -9.43 0.27
C HIS A 76 0.57 -8.48 -0.82
N VAL A 77 -0.35 -7.88 -1.56
CA VAL A 77 -0.06 -6.74 -2.43
C VAL A 77 -0.13 -5.47 -1.59
N LEU A 78 0.98 -4.74 -1.50
CA LEU A 78 1.07 -3.49 -0.75
C LEU A 78 1.13 -2.31 -1.72
N ILE A 79 0.18 -1.39 -1.59
CA ILE A 79 0.10 -0.14 -2.36
C ILE A 79 0.57 1.00 -1.45
N SER A 80 1.74 1.58 -1.75
CA SER A 80 2.21 2.81 -1.10
C SER A 80 1.43 3.99 -1.66
N VAL A 81 0.87 4.80 -0.78
CA VAL A 81 0.16 6.03 -1.15
C VAL A 81 0.72 7.25 -0.43
N ILE A 82 0.73 8.38 -1.12
CA ILE A 82 1.27 9.66 -0.63
C ILE A 82 0.27 10.80 -0.83
N THR A 83 0.52 11.94 -0.18
CA THR A 83 -0.36 13.12 -0.22
C THR A 83 0.26 14.35 -0.91
N ASP A 84 1.36 14.14 -1.65
CA ASP A 84 2.28 15.18 -2.12
C ASP A 84 2.15 15.50 -3.62
N PHE A 85 0.96 15.89 -4.08
CA PHE A 85 0.76 16.41 -5.45
C PHE A 85 0.10 17.79 -5.51
#